data_AF-A0A397F708-F1
#
_entry.id   AF-A0A397F708-F1
#
_cell.length_a   1.000
_cell.length_b   1.000
_cell.length_c   1.000
_cell.angle_alpha   90.00
_cell.angle_beta   90.00
_cell.angle_gamma   90.00
#
_symmetry.space_group_name_H-M   'P 1'
#
loop_
_entity.id
_entity.type
_entity.pdbx_description
1 polymer ?
#
loop_
_entity_poly.entity_id
_entity_poly.type
_entity_poly.pdbx_seq_one_letter_code
_entity_poly.pdbx_strand_id
1 'polypeptide(L)'
;MQPWIFALLCAIGFVNNFDRGITSGSPAQFQYFIQVSHNTTDPGALLGLLSSSFVTTFAISIPLFGYLAMTTKPFRLISIGLAVWVVAVAISSVSKSANSFELSILGRFLSGVGEASFQCIAPPFINDHSPSNFQTLWLGLYMISTTFNRIRSENPTESQSLLAIESVSYKSFFGEVWDVCTNTAFVWLSLGLAAMKFSSSGLSMFITLLMLGLGVFSSETDASVTMESLGVVTSLVGTLLGGVLLDWTGRGAPYKRQYYAVRQLASGFPVALGAMLLSLAALPDRTWFLVWNGLTTLIFGTISPVVMIAMFHSVHPSQQALAVGLNSLSQHVLGDVPAPIIMGYIKDAWAPHCNSVFVDRRAQLRAPSR
;
A
#
# COMPACT_ATOMS: atom_id res chain seq x y z
N MET A 1 -11.72 -16.77 -14.32
CA MET A 1 -12.19 -15.39 -14.59
C MET A 1 -11.97 -15.06 -16.06
N GLN A 2 -12.91 -14.35 -16.71
CA GLN A 2 -12.70 -13.89 -18.08
C GLN A 2 -11.54 -12.87 -18.14
N PRO A 3 -10.59 -12.96 -19.09
CA PRO A 3 -9.39 -12.11 -19.09
C PRO A 3 -9.65 -10.60 -19.12
N TRP A 4 -10.74 -10.17 -19.76
CA TRP A 4 -11.09 -8.75 -19.84
C TRP A 4 -11.54 -8.18 -18.47
N ILE A 5 -12.16 -8.99 -17.62
CA ILE A 5 -12.57 -8.59 -16.26
C ILE A 5 -11.32 -8.30 -15.43
N PHE A 6 -10.33 -9.19 -15.51
CA PHE A 6 -9.06 -8.99 -14.82
C PHE A 6 -8.35 -7.73 -15.33
N ALA A 7 -8.26 -7.56 -16.65
CA ALA A 7 -7.66 -6.36 -17.24
C ALA A 7 -8.39 -5.07 -16.81
N LEU A 8 -9.72 -5.12 -16.67
CA LEU A 8 -10.53 -4.00 -16.16
C LEU A 8 -10.20 -3.68 -14.70
N LEU A 9 -10.16 -4.69 -13.81
CA LEU A 9 -9.78 -4.49 -12.41
C LEU A 9 -8.36 -3.91 -12.30
N CYS A 10 -7.41 -4.44 -13.07
CA CYS A 10 -6.06 -3.91 -13.15
C CYS A 10 -6.02 -2.45 -13.62
N ALA A 11 -6.81 -2.09 -14.62
CA ALA A 11 -6.89 -0.72 -15.13
C ALA A 11 -7.50 0.24 -14.11
N ILE A 12 -8.58 -0.16 -13.44
CA ILE A 12 -9.19 0.63 -12.35
C ILE A 12 -8.18 0.83 -11.22
N GLY A 13 -7.51 -0.24 -10.80
CA GLY A 13 -6.48 -0.17 -9.76
C GLY A 13 -5.35 0.78 -10.13
N PHE A 14 -4.86 0.73 -11.37
CA PHE A 14 -3.86 1.66 -11.88
C PHE A 14 -4.34 3.11 -11.81
N VAL A 15 -5.54 3.40 -12.33
CA VAL A 15 -6.07 4.77 -12.39
C VAL A 15 -6.29 5.36 -10.99
N ASN A 16 -6.82 4.56 -10.05
CA ASN A 16 -6.98 5.01 -8.65
C ASN A 16 -5.63 5.32 -8.00
N ASN A 17 -4.63 4.44 -8.17
CA ASN A 17 -3.29 4.67 -7.62
C ASN A 17 -2.60 5.88 -8.27
N PHE A 18 -2.82 6.08 -9.57
CA PHE A 18 -2.32 7.25 -10.27
C PHE A 18 -2.90 8.55 -9.68
N ASP A 19 -4.23 8.65 -9.50
CA ASP A 19 -4.87 9.82 -8.88
C ASP A 19 -4.39 10.05 -7.44
N ARG A 20 -4.21 8.99 -6.67
CA ARG A 20 -3.63 9.07 -5.32
C ARG A 20 -2.22 9.63 -5.34
N GLY A 21 -1.40 9.22 -6.32
CA GLY A 21 -0.01 9.65 -6.49
C GLY A 21 0.18 11.10 -6.92
N ILE A 22 -0.83 11.76 -7.50
CA ILE A 22 -0.73 13.16 -7.97
C ILE A 22 -0.37 14.11 -6.82
N THR A 23 -1.01 13.97 -5.65
CA THR A 23 -0.80 14.87 -4.51
C THR A 23 0.63 14.77 -3.96
N SER A 24 1.17 13.56 -3.81
CA SER A 24 2.55 13.34 -3.36
C SER A 24 3.59 13.67 -4.43
N GLY A 25 3.24 13.53 -5.72
CA GLY A 25 4.14 13.79 -6.84
C GLY A 25 4.29 15.26 -7.22
N SER A 26 3.43 16.16 -6.71
CA SER A 26 3.45 17.59 -7.06
C SER A 26 3.30 18.55 -5.87
N PRO A 27 4.03 18.35 -4.75
CA PRO A 27 3.82 19.10 -3.52
C PRO A 27 4.01 20.62 -3.70
N ALA A 28 4.99 21.05 -4.51
CA ALA A 28 5.22 22.46 -4.79
C ALA A 28 4.03 23.17 -5.47
N GLN A 29 3.33 22.47 -6.38
CA GLN A 29 2.17 23.03 -7.07
C GLN A 29 0.97 23.17 -6.13
N PHE A 30 0.74 22.17 -5.28
CA PHE A 30 -0.29 22.24 -4.25
C PHE A 30 0.02 23.30 -3.20
N GLN A 31 1.28 23.44 -2.76
CA GLN A 31 1.68 24.50 -1.83
C GLN A 31 1.44 25.90 -2.42
N TYR A 32 1.82 26.12 -3.69
CA TYR A 32 1.53 27.38 -4.38
C TYR A 32 0.02 27.67 -4.46
N PHE A 33 -0.78 26.67 -4.84
CA PHE A 33 -2.24 26.83 -4.88
C PHE A 33 -2.84 27.18 -3.51
N ILE A 34 -2.35 26.55 -2.44
CA ILE A 34 -2.76 26.86 -1.06
C ILE A 34 -2.39 28.30 -0.68
N GLN A 35 -1.18 28.74 -1.00
CA GLN A 35 -0.73 30.11 -0.71
C GLN A 35 -1.63 31.14 -1.39
N VAL A 36 -1.99 30.91 -2.66
CA VAL A 36 -2.84 31.83 -3.43
C VAL A 36 -4.31 31.79 -2.97
N SER A 37 -4.84 30.64 -2.61
CA SER A 37 -6.26 30.49 -2.21
C SER A 37 -6.54 30.94 -0.77
N HIS A 38 -5.62 30.71 0.18
CA HIS A 38 -5.77 31.07 1.59
C HIS A 38 -4.95 32.27 2.05
N ASN A 39 -4.16 32.88 1.15
CA ASN A 39 -3.27 34.00 1.47
C ASN A 39 -2.38 33.71 2.70
N THR A 40 -1.78 32.52 2.74
CA THR A 40 -0.94 32.04 3.84
C THR A 40 0.53 31.96 3.42
N THR A 41 1.44 32.22 4.36
CA THR A 41 2.89 32.03 4.18
C THR A 41 3.34 30.61 4.47
N ASP A 42 2.53 29.82 5.20
CA ASP A 42 2.89 28.51 5.73
C ASP A 42 1.93 27.41 5.24
N PRO A 43 1.98 27.02 3.95
CA PRO A 43 1.02 26.09 3.34
C PRO A 43 1.18 24.64 3.80
N GLY A 44 2.24 24.31 4.54
CA GLY A 44 2.60 22.94 4.90
C GLY A 44 1.53 22.21 5.70
N ALA A 45 0.93 22.89 6.69
CA ALA A 45 -0.14 22.30 7.51
C ALA A 45 -1.40 21.97 6.68
N LEU A 46 -1.75 22.84 5.73
CA LEU A 46 -2.90 22.63 4.83
C LEU A 46 -2.61 21.54 3.79
N LEU A 47 -1.38 21.45 3.27
CA LEU A 47 -0.98 20.33 2.41
C LEU A 47 -1.07 19.00 3.17
N GLY A 48 -0.62 18.98 4.43
CA GLY A 48 -0.76 17.85 5.32
C GLY A 48 -2.22 17.47 5.52
N LEU A 49 -3.09 18.44 5.82
CA LEU A 49 -4.54 18.25 5.98
C LEU A 49 -5.17 17.65 4.71
N LEU A 50 -4.78 18.12 3.52
CA LEU A 50 -5.26 17.59 2.24
C LEU A 50 -4.92 16.10 2.10
N SER A 51 -3.68 15.71 2.39
CA SER A 51 -3.24 14.31 2.35
C SER A 51 -3.96 13.45 3.40
N SER A 52 -4.05 13.94 4.65
CA SER A 52 -4.70 13.25 5.75
C SER A 52 -6.21 13.05 5.51
N SER A 53 -6.90 14.00 4.89
CA SER A 53 -8.34 13.90 4.60
C SER A 53 -8.70 12.66 3.78
N PHE A 54 -7.86 12.31 2.79
CA PHE A 54 -8.00 11.10 2.00
C PHE A 54 -7.76 9.85 2.85
N VAL A 55 -6.65 9.81 3.60
CA VAL A 55 -6.27 8.62 4.40
C VAL A 55 -7.31 8.32 5.47
N THR A 56 -7.79 9.34 6.18
CA THR A 56 -8.80 9.19 7.24
C THR A 56 -10.13 8.65 6.68
N THR A 57 -10.62 9.22 5.59
CA THR A 57 -11.88 8.75 4.97
C THR A 57 -11.77 7.36 4.39
N PHE A 58 -10.66 7.06 3.73
CA PHE A 58 -10.35 5.74 3.22
C PHE A 58 -10.34 4.70 4.35
N ALA A 59 -9.60 4.97 5.43
CA ALA A 59 -9.45 4.07 6.56
C ALA A 59 -10.79 3.77 7.27
N ILE A 60 -11.67 4.77 7.40
CA ILE A 60 -13.00 4.59 8.00
C ILE A 60 -13.96 3.85 7.05
N SER A 61 -13.89 4.14 5.74
CA SER A 61 -14.82 3.59 4.76
C SER A 61 -14.49 2.15 4.38
N ILE A 62 -13.22 1.75 4.42
CA ILE A 62 -12.79 0.44 3.90
C ILE A 62 -13.35 -0.78 4.66
N PRO A 63 -13.47 -0.80 6.00
CA PRO A 63 -14.13 -1.89 6.71
C PRO A 63 -15.65 -1.88 6.46
N LEU A 64 -16.26 -0.70 6.31
CA LEU A 64 -17.69 -0.58 6.00
C LEU A 64 -18.01 -1.19 4.64
N PHE A 65 -17.27 -0.84 3.60
CA PHE A 65 -17.41 -1.48 2.28
C PHE A 65 -17.08 -2.97 2.33
N GLY A 66 -16.09 -3.38 3.13
CA GLY A 66 -15.76 -4.77 3.35
C GLY A 66 -16.93 -5.58 3.94
N TYR A 67 -17.67 -5.01 4.89
CA TYR A 67 -18.89 -5.60 5.43
C TYR A 67 -20.05 -5.59 4.42
N LEU A 68 -20.26 -4.48 3.71
CA LEU A 68 -21.32 -4.39 2.71
C LEU A 68 -21.13 -5.41 1.57
N ALA A 69 -19.88 -5.76 1.24
CA ALA A 69 -19.57 -6.78 0.24
C ALA A 69 -20.02 -8.20 0.63
N MET A 70 -20.28 -8.44 1.92
CA MET A 70 -20.82 -9.71 2.41
C MET A 70 -22.27 -9.93 1.98
N THR A 71 -23.03 -8.84 1.80
CA THR A 71 -24.48 -8.86 1.53
C THR A 71 -24.84 -8.34 0.14
N THR A 72 -23.93 -7.58 -0.48
CA THR A 72 -24.17 -6.91 -1.77
C THR A 72 -23.23 -7.42 -2.84
N LYS A 73 -23.73 -7.53 -4.09
CA LYS A 73 -22.93 -7.98 -5.24
C LYS A 73 -21.66 -7.10 -5.43
N PRO A 74 -20.46 -7.69 -5.57
CA PRO A 74 -19.17 -6.98 -5.66
C PRO A 74 -19.15 -5.83 -6.68
N PHE A 75 -19.55 -6.08 -7.93
CA PHE A 75 -19.52 -5.08 -8.98
C PHE A 75 -20.50 -3.92 -8.76
N ARG A 76 -21.60 -4.14 -8.02
CA ARG A 76 -22.54 -3.06 -7.69
C ARG A 76 -21.89 -2.07 -6.72
N LEU A 77 -21.23 -2.58 -5.67
CA LEU A 77 -20.51 -1.73 -4.72
C LEU A 77 -19.32 -1.01 -5.37
N ILE A 78 -18.52 -1.72 -6.17
CA ILE A 78 -17.42 -1.12 -6.92
C ILE A 78 -17.96 0.00 -7.83
N SER A 79 -19.06 -0.22 -8.55
CA SER A 79 -19.63 0.79 -9.43
C SER A 79 -20.11 2.03 -8.67
N ILE A 80 -20.75 1.85 -7.50
CA ILE A 80 -21.18 2.97 -6.65
C ILE A 80 -19.97 3.77 -6.15
N GLY A 81 -18.95 3.10 -5.61
CA GLY A 81 -17.76 3.80 -5.12
C GLY A 81 -16.94 4.45 -6.22
N LEU A 82 -16.83 3.84 -7.41
CA LEU A 82 -16.21 4.49 -8.57
C LEU A 82 -17.00 5.70 -9.07
N ALA A 83 -18.33 5.67 -9.01
CA ALA A 83 -19.14 6.85 -9.32
C ALA A 83 -18.86 8.00 -8.34
N VAL A 84 -18.76 7.71 -7.04
CA VAL A 84 -18.33 8.69 -6.02
C VAL A 84 -16.93 9.21 -6.32
N TRP A 85 -16.00 8.34 -6.68
CA TRP A 85 -14.62 8.71 -7.03
C TRP A 85 -14.56 9.59 -8.30
N VAL A 86 -15.35 9.31 -9.33
CA VAL A 86 -15.42 10.19 -10.54
C VAL A 86 -15.92 11.59 -10.17
N VAL A 87 -16.95 11.69 -9.33
CA VAL A 87 -17.44 12.98 -8.82
C VAL A 87 -16.36 13.69 -8.00
N ALA A 88 -15.61 12.93 -7.18
CA ALA A 88 -14.51 13.45 -6.37
C ALA A 88 -13.37 14.04 -7.22
N VAL A 89 -13.00 13.36 -8.30
CA VAL A 89 -11.99 13.83 -9.27
C VAL A 89 -12.49 15.08 -9.99
N ALA A 90 -13.76 15.12 -10.41
CA ALA A 90 -14.36 16.30 -11.02
C ALA A 90 -14.32 17.52 -10.09
N ILE A 91 -14.72 17.35 -8.81
CA ILE A 91 -14.62 18.38 -7.77
C ILE A 91 -13.17 18.84 -7.58
N SER A 92 -12.23 17.89 -7.51
CA SER A 92 -10.79 18.21 -7.39
C SER A 92 -10.27 18.99 -8.59
N SER A 93 -10.77 18.72 -9.80
CA SER A 93 -10.32 19.38 -11.03
C SER A 93 -10.75 20.84 -11.14
N VAL A 94 -11.93 21.19 -10.59
CA VAL A 94 -12.47 22.56 -10.66
C VAL A 94 -11.95 23.47 -9.55
N SER A 95 -11.29 22.91 -8.52
CA SER A 95 -10.83 23.64 -7.34
C SER A 95 -9.90 24.81 -7.67
N LYS A 96 -9.00 24.61 -8.63
CA LYS A 96 -8.05 25.63 -9.10
C LYS A 96 -8.77 26.79 -9.79
N SER A 97 -9.71 26.49 -10.69
CA SER A 97 -10.48 27.50 -11.42
C SER A 97 -11.41 28.29 -10.50
N ALA A 98 -11.94 27.65 -9.47
CA ALA A 98 -12.76 28.29 -8.43
C ALA A 98 -11.93 28.99 -7.33
N ASN A 99 -10.59 28.92 -7.40
CA ASN A 99 -9.65 29.37 -6.36
C ASN A 99 -10.04 28.92 -4.94
N SER A 100 -10.52 27.67 -4.80
CA SER A 100 -11.05 27.15 -3.54
C SER A 100 -10.35 25.87 -3.14
N PHE A 101 -9.53 25.95 -2.09
CA PHE A 101 -8.87 24.79 -1.49
C PHE A 101 -9.85 23.84 -0.79
N GLU A 102 -10.97 24.35 -0.28
CA GLU A 102 -12.03 23.53 0.33
C GLU A 102 -12.62 22.52 -0.66
N LEU A 103 -12.74 22.90 -1.94
CA LEU A 103 -13.13 21.95 -2.99
C LEU A 103 -12.09 20.85 -3.19
N SER A 104 -10.78 21.18 -3.07
CA SER A 104 -9.73 20.16 -3.09
C SER A 104 -9.81 19.22 -1.89
N ILE A 105 -10.11 19.72 -0.69
CA ILE A 105 -10.34 18.87 0.50
C ILE A 105 -11.56 17.98 0.30
N LEU A 106 -12.68 18.54 -0.14
CA LEU A 106 -13.91 17.78 -0.39
C LEU A 106 -13.68 16.68 -1.44
N GLY A 107 -12.96 17.00 -2.51
CA GLY A 107 -12.54 16.04 -3.52
C GLY A 107 -11.71 14.90 -2.90
N ARG A 108 -10.68 15.21 -2.11
CA ARG A 108 -9.84 14.17 -1.47
C ARG A 108 -10.62 13.31 -0.46
N PHE A 109 -11.51 13.92 0.30
CA PHE A 109 -12.43 13.23 1.20
C PHE A 109 -13.30 12.21 0.45
N LEU A 110 -13.95 12.64 -0.65
CA LEU A 110 -14.81 11.76 -1.45
C LEU A 110 -14.01 10.67 -2.20
N SER A 111 -12.79 10.99 -2.67
CA SER A 111 -11.90 10.01 -3.30
C SER A 111 -11.56 8.88 -2.33
N GLY A 112 -11.32 9.18 -1.05
CA GLY A 112 -11.05 8.16 -0.02
C GLY A 112 -12.23 7.20 0.18
N VAL A 113 -13.47 7.73 0.20
CA VAL A 113 -14.70 6.90 0.26
C VAL A 113 -14.84 6.02 -0.98
N GLY A 114 -14.67 6.60 -2.18
CA GLY A 114 -14.85 5.88 -3.43
C GLY A 114 -13.82 4.77 -3.63
N GLU A 115 -12.54 5.07 -3.38
CA GLU A 115 -11.44 4.13 -3.56
C GLU A 115 -11.51 2.96 -2.56
N ALA A 116 -11.98 3.21 -1.32
CA ALA A 116 -12.15 2.18 -0.31
C ALA A 116 -12.99 0.99 -0.79
N SER A 117 -14.07 1.26 -1.56
CA SER A 117 -14.93 0.21 -2.13
C SER A 117 -14.16 -0.75 -3.04
N PHE A 118 -13.27 -0.23 -3.88
CA PHE A 118 -12.55 -1.02 -4.86
C PHE A 118 -11.43 -1.83 -4.20
N GLN A 119 -10.67 -1.18 -3.32
CA GLN A 119 -9.46 -1.74 -2.70
C GLN A 119 -9.76 -2.97 -1.83
N CYS A 120 -10.89 -3.01 -1.10
CA CYS A 120 -11.23 -4.18 -0.29
C CYS A 120 -11.95 -5.29 -1.06
N ILE A 121 -12.64 -4.98 -2.16
CA ILE A 121 -13.48 -5.94 -2.89
C ILE A 121 -12.70 -6.65 -4.02
N ALA A 122 -11.81 -5.94 -4.72
CA ALA A 122 -11.13 -6.50 -5.89
C ALA A 122 -10.21 -7.70 -5.57
N PRO A 123 -9.36 -7.68 -4.52
CA PRO A 123 -8.47 -8.80 -4.25
C PRO A 123 -9.19 -10.11 -3.88
N PRO A 124 -10.20 -10.14 -2.98
CA PRO A 124 -11.01 -11.33 -2.72
C PRO A 124 -11.72 -11.83 -3.99
N PHE A 125 -12.27 -10.91 -4.78
CA PHE A 125 -12.92 -11.27 -6.04
C PHE A 125 -11.95 -11.96 -7.01
N ILE A 126 -10.72 -11.46 -7.14
CA ILE A 126 -9.68 -12.07 -7.98
C ILE A 126 -9.30 -13.45 -7.43
N ASN A 127 -9.13 -13.58 -6.11
CA ASN A 127 -8.80 -14.85 -5.47
C ASN A 127 -9.84 -15.93 -5.77
N ASP A 128 -11.13 -15.61 -5.61
CA ASP A 128 -12.24 -16.55 -5.79
C ASP A 128 -12.45 -16.98 -7.25
N HIS A 129 -12.06 -16.13 -8.21
CA HIS A 129 -12.28 -16.39 -9.64
C HIS A 129 -11.00 -16.76 -10.40
N SER A 130 -9.86 -16.90 -9.72
CA SER A 130 -8.58 -17.30 -10.31
C SER A 130 -8.39 -18.83 -10.26
N PRO A 131 -7.63 -19.42 -11.19
CA PRO A 131 -7.33 -20.85 -11.15
C PRO A 131 -6.61 -21.21 -9.85
N SER A 132 -7.02 -22.30 -9.19
CA SER A 132 -6.45 -22.77 -7.91
C SER A 132 -4.92 -22.88 -7.92
N ASN A 133 -4.33 -23.20 -9.07
CA ASN A 133 -2.89 -23.41 -9.23
C ASN A 133 -2.08 -22.10 -9.36
N PHE A 134 -2.75 -20.96 -9.55
CA PHE A 134 -2.12 -19.68 -9.86
C PHE A 134 -2.70 -18.50 -9.06
N GLN A 135 -3.50 -18.73 -8.01
CA GLN A 135 -4.21 -17.63 -7.31
C GLN A 135 -3.23 -16.58 -6.76
N THR A 136 -2.08 -17.00 -6.24
CA THR A 136 -1.08 -16.07 -5.70
C THR A 136 -0.44 -15.23 -6.80
N LEU A 137 -0.14 -15.84 -7.96
CA LEU A 137 0.36 -15.12 -9.13
C LEU A 137 -0.65 -14.10 -9.67
N TRP A 138 -1.95 -14.44 -9.72
CA TRP A 138 -2.98 -13.50 -10.17
C TRP A 138 -3.09 -12.28 -9.26
N LEU A 139 -3.01 -12.49 -7.95
CA LEU A 139 -2.93 -11.39 -6.97
C LEU A 139 -1.64 -10.57 -7.14
N GLY A 140 -0.49 -11.24 -7.36
CA GLY A 140 0.77 -10.56 -7.65
C GLY A 140 0.70 -9.69 -8.92
N LEU A 141 0.11 -10.21 -10.00
CA LEU A 141 -0.10 -9.47 -11.25
C LEU A 141 -1.03 -8.27 -11.07
N TYR A 142 -2.09 -8.41 -10.26
CA TYR A 142 -2.97 -7.29 -9.91
C TYR A 142 -2.22 -6.20 -9.12
N MET A 143 -1.43 -6.58 -8.11
CA MET A 143 -0.63 -5.65 -7.30
C MET A 143 0.49 -4.96 -8.12
N ILE A 144 0.98 -5.62 -9.17
CA ILE A 144 1.90 -4.99 -10.12
C ILE A 144 1.15 -4.08 -11.07
N SER A 145 -0.07 -4.42 -11.47
CA SER A 145 -0.85 -3.56 -12.36
C SER A 145 -1.25 -2.23 -11.72
N THR A 146 -1.42 -2.20 -10.40
CA THR A 146 -1.51 -0.95 -9.62
C THR A 146 -0.21 -0.13 -9.67
N THR A 147 0.87 -0.70 -10.23
CA THR A 147 2.18 -0.08 -10.42
C THR A 147 2.50 0.18 -11.91
N PHE A 148 2.48 -0.80 -12.85
CA PHE A 148 2.59 -0.62 -14.33
C PHE A 148 2.17 -1.92 -15.08
N ASN A 149 1.46 -1.87 -16.22
CA ASN A 149 0.79 -3.04 -16.89
C ASN A 149 1.42 -3.37 -18.28
N ARG A 150 1.64 -4.62 -18.76
CA ARG A 150 0.71 -5.61 -19.41
C ARG A 150 1.43 -6.94 -19.78
N ILE A 151 0.69 -8.08 -19.87
CA ILE A 151 0.63 -9.07 -21.00
C ILE A 151 -0.30 -10.28 -20.63
N ARG A 152 -0.65 -11.11 -21.63
CA ARG A 152 -1.95 -11.65 -22.07
C ARG A 152 -2.14 -13.18 -21.90
N SER A 153 -3.40 -13.57 -21.59
CA SER A 153 -4.25 -14.75 -21.95
C SER A 153 -3.68 -16.16 -22.18
N GLU A 154 -4.30 -17.18 -21.54
CA GLU A 154 -5.17 -18.21 -22.19
C GLU A 154 -6.04 -19.04 -21.19
N ASN A 155 -7.21 -19.50 -21.66
CA ASN A 155 -8.34 -20.25 -21.00
C ASN A 155 -8.26 -21.77 -21.34
N PRO A 156 -9.21 -22.68 -20.95
CA PRO A 156 -10.44 -22.63 -20.10
C PRO A 156 -10.35 -23.63 -18.90
N THR A 157 -11.27 -23.80 -17.93
CA THR A 157 -12.68 -24.27 -18.00
C THR A 157 -13.44 -24.02 -16.68
N GLU A 158 -14.77 -24.09 -16.77
CA GLU A 158 -15.78 -24.02 -15.71
C GLU A 158 -15.59 -25.00 -14.55
N SER A 159 -15.96 -24.56 -13.35
CA SER A 159 -17.01 -25.26 -12.59
C SER A 159 -17.77 -24.24 -11.76
N GLN A 160 -19.04 -24.05 -12.14
CA GLN A 160 -20.06 -23.56 -11.23
C GLN A 160 -20.27 -24.64 -10.16
N SER A 161 -20.05 -24.32 -8.89
CA SER A 161 -20.67 -25.06 -7.79
C SER A 161 -21.91 -24.29 -7.35
N LEU A 162 -23.06 -24.81 -7.79
CA LEU A 162 -24.38 -24.45 -7.31
C LEU A 162 -24.51 -24.80 -5.81
N LEU A 163 -24.88 -23.78 -5.04
CA LEU A 163 -25.91 -23.81 -4.01
C LEU A 163 -25.79 -24.89 -2.91
N ALA A 164 -25.10 -24.52 -1.84
CA ALA A 164 -25.77 -24.51 -0.54
C ALA A 164 -25.96 -23.03 -0.16
N ILE A 165 -27.14 -22.47 -0.48
CA ILE A 165 -27.63 -21.32 0.29
C ILE A 165 -28.01 -21.91 1.65
N GLU A 166 -27.03 -22.18 2.50
CA GLU A 166 -27.29 -21.94 3.91
C GLU A 166 -27.66 -20.46 3.99
N SER A 167 -28.81 -20.17 4.57
CA SER A 167 -29.16 -18.82 4.98
C SER A 167 -28.14 -18.40 6.03
N VAL A 168 -26.96 -17.95 5.60
CA VAL A 168 -25.93 -17.42 6.48
C VAL A 168 -26.55 -16.18 7.11
N SER A 169 -26.97 -16.33 8.36
CA SER A 169 -27.43 -15.21 9.18
C SER A 169 -26.21 -14.35 9.48
N TYR A 170 -25.97 -13.35 8.63
CA TYR A 170 -24.88 -12.40 8.84
C TYR A 170 -25.04 -11.74 10.20
N LYS A 171 -23.95 -11.66 10.96
CA LYS A 171 -23.94 -10.93 12.22
C LYS A 171 -24.06 -9.42 11.92
N SER A 172 -24.34 -8.66 12.97
CA SER A 172 -24.20 -7.20 12.89
C SER A 172 -22.76 -6.84 12.49
N PHE A 173 -22.57 -5.64 11.94
CA PHE A 173 -21.24 -5.12 11.57
C PHE A 173 -20.18 -5.39 12.65
N PHE A 174 -20.49 -5.05 13.91
CA PHE A 174 -19.57 -5.25 15.03
C PHE A 174 -19.33 -6.73 15.34
N GLY A 175 -20.32 -7.60 15.13
CA GLY A 175 -20.14 -9.04 15.29
C GLY A 175 -19.19 -9.64 14.26
N GLU A 176 -19.29 -9.23 12.99
CA GLU A 176 -18.37 -9.67 11.94
C GLU A 176 -16.95 -9.11 12.16
N VAL A 177 -16.83 -7.85 12.58
CA VAL A 177 -15.54 -7.25 12.95
C VAL A 177 -14.91 -8.01 14.11
N TRP A 178 -15.69 -8.31 15.15
CA TRP A 178 -15.23 -9.08 16.30
C TRP A 178 -14.74 -10.47 15.92
N ASP A 179 -15.47 -11.18 15.07
CA ASP A 179 -15.09 -12.51 14.60
C ASP A 179 -13.74 -12.49 13.86
N VAL A 180 -13.55 -11.55 12.93
CA VAL A 180 -12.29 -11.40 12.19
C VAL A 180 -11.15 -11.01 13.14
N CYS A 181 -11.38 -10.05 14.04
CA CYS A 181 -10.37 -9.57 14.99
C CYS A 181 -10.06 -10.55 16.13
N THR A 182 -10.88 -11.58 16.35
CA THR A 182 -10.59 -12.64 17.34
C THR A 182 -9.76 -13.77 16.71
N ASN A 183 -9.65 -13.81 15.38
CA ASN A 183 -8.84 -14.80 14.70
C ASN A 183 -7.34 -14.51 14.90
N THR A 184 -6.66 -15.39 15.64
CA THR A 184 -5.25 -15.25 15.99
C THR A 184 -4.34 -15.10 14.77
N ALA A 185 -4.59 -15.86 13.69
CA ALA A 185 -3.77 -15.78 12.49
C ALA A 185 -3.94 -14.41 11.80
N PHE A 186 -5.18 -13.94 11.66
CA PHE A 186 -5.45 -12.61 11.11
C PHE A 186 -4.76 -11.50 11.91
N VAL A 187 -4.90 -11.50 13.25
CA VAL A 187 -4.33 -10.47 14.12
C VAL A 187 -2.82 -10.38 13.97
N TRP A 188 -2.11 -11.52 14.03
CA TRP A 188 -0.64 -11.51 13.91
C TRP A 188 -0.16 -11.12 12.52
N LEU A 189 -0.85 -11.55 11.46
CA LEU A 189 -0.53 -11.13 10.09
C LEU A 189 -0.74 -9.63 9.91
N SER A 190 -1.85 -9.09 10.43
CA SER A 190 -2.18 -7.66 10.38
C SER A 190 -1.20 -6.80 11.17
N LEU A 191 -0.86 -7.20 12.40
CA LEU A 191 0.12 -6.49 13.23
C LEU A 191 1.53 -6.52 12.60
N GLY A 192 1.93 -7.66 12.02
CA GLY A 192 3.20 -7.76 11.30
C GLY A 192 3.26 -6.81 10.11
N LEU A 193 2.20 -6.71 9.32
CA LEU A 193 2.12 -5.75 8.21
C LEU A 193 2.09 -4.29 8.67
N ALA A 194 1.39 -3.99 9.76
CA ALA A 194 1.39 -2.65 10.34
C ALA A 194 2.80 -2.25 10.80
N ALA A 195 3.54 -3.14 11.48
CA ALA A 195 4.91 -2.89 11.91
C ALA A 195 5.88 -2.71 10.72
N MET A 196 5.70 -3.49 9.65
CA MET A 196 6.43 -3.28 8.40
C MET A 196 6.12 -1.91 7.77
N LYS A 197 4.85 -1.54 7.69
CA LYS A 197 4.42 -0.24 7.14
C LYS A 197 4.97 0.92 7.95
N PHE A 198 4.93 0.82 9.29
CA PHE A 198 5.55 1.77 10.19
C PHE A 198 7.03 1.99 9.84
N SER A 199 7.79 0.90 9.79
CA SER A 199 9.24 0.94 9.54
C SER A 199 9.56 1.51 8.16
N SER A 200 8.82 1.10 7.12
CA SER A 200 9.03 1.59 5.76
C SER A 200 8.71 3.08 5.59
N SER A 201 7.62 3.56 6.20
CA SER A 201 7.21 4.97 6.15
C SER A 201 8.21 5.84 6.90
N GLY A 202 8.62 5.40 8.09
CA GLY A 202 9.64 6.07 8.90
C GLY A 202 10.99 6.18 8.19
N LEU A 203 11.45 5.10 7.56
CA LEU A 203 12.70 5.09 6.81
C LEU A 203 12.63 6.00 5.56
N SER A 204 11.53 5.91 4.81
CA SER A 204 11.35 6.68 3.56
C SER A 204 11.45 8.19 3.77
N MET A 205 11.09 8.70 4.95
CA MET A 205 11.14 10.13 5.24
C MET A 205 12.59 10.68 5.34
N PHE A 206 13.54 9.86 5.78
CA PHE A 206 14.89 10.32 6.13
C PHE A 206 16.01 9.66 5.32
N ILE A 207 15.70 8.63 4.54
CA ILE A 207 16.70 7.80 3.85
C ILE A 207 17.61 8.64 2.94
N THR A 208 17.07 9.59 2.18
CA THR A 208 17.86 10.44 1.25
C THR A 208 18.88 11.29 2.01
N LEU A 209 18.46 11.94 3.10
CA LEU A 209 19.35 12.76 3.93
C LEU A 209 20.39 11.92 4.65
N LEU A 210 20.01 10.73 5.14
CA LEU A 210 20.95 9.79 5.77
C LEU A 210 22.03 9.35 4.78
N MET A 211 21.64 9.02 3.55
CA MET A 211 22.57 8.58 2.50
C MET A 211 23.55 9.68 2.06
N LEU A 212 23.09 10.93 2.01
CA LEU A 212 23.95 12.10 1.79
C LEU A 212 24.92 12.32 2.97
N GLY A 213 24.41 12.27 4.19
CA GLY A 213 25.21 12.48 5.41
C GLY A 213 26.30 11.42 5.61
N LEU A 214 26.06 10.18 5.18
CA LEU A 214 27.02 9.08 5.23
C LEU A 214 27.99 9.06 4.03
N GLY A 215 27.87 9.99 3.09
CA GLY A 215 28.76 10.08 1.92
C GLY A 215 28.54 9.00 0.86
N VAL A 216 27.43 8.25 0.94
CA VAL A 216 27.07 7.21 -0.04
C VAL A 216 26.68 7.83 -1.38
N PHE A 217 26.02 8.99 -1.31
CA PHE A 217 25.62 9.79 -2.47
C PHE A 217 26.08 11.24 -2.29
N SER A 218 26.34 11.92 -3.40
CA SER A 218 26.76 13.32 -3.43
C SER A 218 25.64 14.29 -3.83
N SER A 219 24.55 13.77 -4.40
CA SER A 219 23.40 14.55 -4.86
C SER A 219 22.10 13.94 -4.38
N GLU A 220 21.19 14.80 -3.91
CA GLU A 220 19.86 14.41 -3.44
C GLU A 220 19.06 13.72 -4.55
N THR A 221 19.16 14.23 -5.79
CA THR A 221 18.47 13.67 -6.95
C THR A 221 19.01 12.28 -7.32
N ASP A 222 20.32 12.08 -7.24
CA ASP A 222 20.93 10.77 -7.51
C ASP A 222 20.50 9.75 -6.44
N ALA A 223 20.48 10.17 -5.17
CA ALA A 223 20.03 9.34 -4.05
C ALA A 223 18.54 8.97 -4.17
N SER A 224 17.64 9.93 -4.38
CA SER A 224 16.20 9.66 -4.45
C SER A 224 15.87 8.79 -5.66
N VAL A 225 16.35 9.14 -6.86
CA VAL A 225 16.06 8.38 -8.08
C VAL A 225 16.63 6.97 -8.00
N THR A 226 17.87 6.80 -7.52
CA THR A 226 18.48 5.46 -7.41
C THR A 226 17.72 4.59 -6.41
N MET A 227 17.39 5.13 -5.23
CA MET A 227 16.71 4.38 -4.17
C MET A 227 15.27 4.02 -4.56
N GLU A 228 14.53 4.96 -5.13
CA GLU A 228 13.14 4.76 -5.55
C GLU A 228 13.05 3.80 -6.74
N SER A 229 13.90 3.98 -7.77
CA SER A 229 13.91 3.09 -8.93
C SER A 229 14.32 1.66 -8.55
N LEU A 230 15.34 1.51 -7.69
CA LEU A 230 15.72 0.21 -7.15
C LEU A 230 14.55 -0.43 -6.42
N GLY A 231 13.94 0.28 -5.47
CA GLY A 231 12.81 -0.22 -4.68
C GLY A 231 11.61 -0.61 -5.53
N VAL A 232 11.27 0.17 -6.56
CA VAL A 232 10.20 -0.16 -7.50
C VAL A 232 10.54 -1.43 -8.29
N VAL A 233 11.72 -1.50 -8.91
CA VAL A 233 12.09 -2.66 -9.74
C VAL A 233 12.17 -3.94 -8.91
N THR A 234 12.82 -3.90 -7.76
CA THR A 234 12.97 -5.10 -6.91
C THR A 234 11.66 -5.53 -6.28
N SER A 235 10.79 -4.60 -5.87
CA SER A 235 9.48 -4.95 -5.32
C SER A 235 8.53 -5.54 -6.37
N LEU A 236 8.58 -5.06 -7.62
CA LEU A 236 7.84 -5.66 -8.74
C LEU A 236 8.27 -7.10 -9.00
N VAL A 237 9.59 -7.31 -9.13
CA VAL A 237 10.15 -8.66 -9.34
C VAL A 237 9.85 -9.56 -8.14
N GLY A 238 10.04 -9.05 -6.92
CA GLY A 238 9.73 -9.76 -5.68
C GLY A 238 8.27 -10.18 -5.60
N THR A 239 7.33 -9.31 -5.99
CA THR A 239 5.89 -9.62 -6.00
C THR A 239 5.58 -10.80 -6.92
N LEU A 240 6.16 -10.84 -8.13
CA LEU A 240 6.02 -11.99 -9.04
C LEU A 240 6.64 -13.25 -8.46
N LEU A 241 7.88 -13.16 -7.98
CA LEU A 241 8.61 -14.29 -7.41
C LEU A 241 7.87 -14.88 -6.21
N GLY A 242 7.32 -14.04 -5.33
CA GLY A 242 6.52 -14.46 -4.18
C GLY A 242 5.28 -15.25 -4.60
N GLY A 243 4.57 -14.76 -5.62
CA GLY A 243 3.41 -15.44 -6.20
C GLY A 243 3.75 -16.80 -6.81
N VAL A 244 4.74 -16.83 -7.70
CA VAL A 244 5.19 -18.07 -8.35
C VAL A 244 5.72 -19.08 -7.34
N LEU A 245 6.50 -18.65 -6.36
CA LEU A 245 7.09 -19.51 -5.33
C LEU A 245 6.02 -20.15 -4.44
N LEU A 246 5.03 -19.36 -3.99
CA LEU A 246 3.94 -19.88 -3.17
C LEU A 246 3.06 -20.85 -3.97
N ASP A 247 2.71 -20.48 -5.19
CA ASP A 247 1.92 -21.34 -6.07
C ASP A 247 2.66 -22.66 -6.32
N TRP A 248 3.97 -22.61 -6.63
CA TRP A 248 4.80 -23.79 -6.88
C TRP A 248 4.92 -24.71 -5.65
N THR A 249 5.20 -24.15 -4.48
CA THR A 249 5.31 -24.93 -3.24
C THR A 249 3.97 -25.51 -2.78
N GLY A 250 2.85 -24.86 -3.12
CA GLY A 250 1.51 -25.29 -2.78
C GLY A 250 0.84 -26.26 -3.76
N ARG A 251 1.36 -26.47 -4.99
CA ARG A 251 0.67 -27.23 -6.06
C ARG A 251 0.23 -28.63 -5.65
N GLY A 252 1.05 -29.33 -4.88
CA GLY A 252 0.79 -30.72 -4.47
C GLY A 252 -0.13 -30.89 -3.28
N ALA A 253 -0.43 -29.81 -2.54
CA ALA A 253 -1.28 -29.86 -1.35
C ALA A 253 -2.06 -28.56 -1.13
N PRO A 254 -3.13 -28.31 -1.92
CA PRO A 254 -3.92 -27.09 -1.83
C PRO A 254 -4.51 -26.82 -0.44
N TYR A 255 -4.86 -27.88 0.31
CA TYR A 255 -5.38 -27.78 1.67
C TYR A 255 -4.34 -27.27 2.70
N LYS A 256 -3.03 -27.32 2.39
CA LYS A 256 -1.94 -26.79 3.22
C LYS A 256 -1.44 -25.42 2.76
N ARG A 257 -2.14 -24.76 1.84
CA ARG A 257 -1.68 -23.51 1.23
C ARG A 257 -1.37 -22.41 2.26
N GLN A 258 -2.20 -22.28 3.29
CA GLN A 258 -1.95 -21.33 4.39
C GLN A 258 -0.64 -21.64 5.12
N TYR A 259 -0.35 -22.91 5.38
CA TYR A 259 0.91 -23.33 6.01
C TYR A 259 2.12 -22.97 5.15
N TYR A 260 2.08 -23.20 3.82
CA TYR A 260 3.16 -22.80 2.93
C TYR A 260 3.35 -21.28 2.89
N ALA A 261 2.25 -20.52 2.89
CA ALA A 261 2.30 -19.05 2.94
C ALA A 261 2.96 -18.56 4.23
N VAL A 262 2.51 -19.06 5.39
CA VAL A 262 3.09 -18.71 6.70
C VAL A 262 4.55 -19.17 6.78
N ARG A 263 4.91 -20.35 6.25
CA ARG A 263 6.29 -20.82 6.20
C ARG A 263 7.18 -19.88 5.38
N GLN A 264 6.71 -19.46 4.20
CA GLN A 264 7.43 -18.53 3.33
C GLN A 264 7.64 -17.18 4.02
N LEU A 265 6.64 -16.65 4.71
CA LEU A 265 6.77 -15.44 5.53
C LEU A 265 7.78 -15.64 6.67
N ALA A 266 7.63 -16.70 7.46
CA ALA A 266 8.49 -17.00 8.60
C ALA A 266 9.95 -17.19 8.20
N SER A 267 10.23 -17.77 7.02
CA SER A 267 11.59 -17.86 6.48
C SER A 267 12.07 -16.57 5.82
N GLY A 268 11.17 -15.82 5.15
CA GLY A 268 11.53 -14.63 4.38
C GLY A 268 11.96 -13.47 5.26
N PHE A 269 11.30 -13.27 6.42
CA PHE A 269 11.61 -12.16 7.34
C PHE A 269 13.05 -12.19 7.89
N PRO A 270 13.54 -13.29 8.47
CA PRO A 270 14.94 -13.37 8.93
C PRO A 270 15.95 -13.17 7.80
N VAL A 271 15.67 -13.67 6.59
CA VAL A 271 16.56 -13.49 5.43
C VAL A 271 16.57 -12.02 4.99
N ALA A 272 15.42 -11.36 4.95
CA ALA A 272 15.33 -9.92 4.65
C ALA A 272 16.07 -9.08 5.69
N LEU A 273 15.95 -9.44 6.98
CA LEU A 273 16.68 -8.80 8.06
C LEU A 273 18.19 -8.99 7.92
N GLY A 274 18.64 -10.22 7.62
CA GLY A 274 20.05 -10.51 7.35
C GLY A 274 20.61 -9.67 6.19
N ALA A 275 19.88 -9.62 5.07
CA ALA A 275 20.25 -8.78 3.93
C ALA A 275 20.28 -7.28 4.30
N MET A 276 19.37 -6.82 5.17
CA MET A 276 19.34 -5.44 5.64
C MET A 276 20.54 -5.12 6.55
N LEU A 277 20.95 -6.07 7.41
CA LEU A 277 22.15 -5.89 8.24
C LEU A 277 23.42 -5.88 7.38
N LEU A 278 23.46 -6.68 6.31
CA LEU A 278 24.56 -6.66 5.35
C LEU A 278 24.60 -5.37 4.54
N SER A 279 23.44 -4.77 4.20
CA SER A 279 23.42 -3.46 3.54
C SER A 279 23.97 -2.37 4.47
N LEU A 280 23.59 -2.39 5.75
CA LEU A 280 24.14 -1.47 6.75
C LEU A 280 25.65 -1.67 6.95
N ALA A 281 26.13 -2.90 7.01
CA ALA A 281 27.54 -3.21 7.17
C ALA A 281 28.39 -2.83 5.95
N ALA A 282 27.79 -2.74 4.76
CA ALA A 282 28.46 -2.32 3.54
C ALA A 282 28.68 -0.81 3.45
N LEU A 283 28.03 0.01 4.30
CA LEU A 283 28.21 1.46 4.29
C LEU A 283 29.66 1.84 4.65
N PRO A 284 30.28 2.83 3.97
CA PRO A 284 29.69 3.74 2.98
C PRO A 284 29.84 3.27 1.50
N ASP A 285 30.24 2.03 1.22
CA ASP A 285 30.37 1.53 -0.15
C ASP A 285 28.98 1.50 -0.84
N ARG A 286 28.79 2.41 -1.79
CA ARG A 286 27.54 2.56 -2.55
C ARG A 286 27.14 1.27 -3.26
N THR A 287 28.08 0.56 -3.86
CA THR A 287 27.76 -0.60 -4.71
C THR A 287 27.23 -1.74 -3.85
N TRP A 288 27.96 -2.10 -2.80
CA TRP A 288 27.57 -3.20 -1.92
C TRP A 288 26.35 -2.85 -1.07
N PHE A 289 26.19 -1.60 -0.65
CA PHE A 289 24.96 -1.13 -0.02
C PHE A 289 23.74 -1.35 -0.93
N LEU A 290 23.81 -0.92 -2.20
CA LEU A 290 22.70 -1.04 -3.14
C LEU A 290 22.39 -2.50 -3.49
N VAL A 291 23.39 -3.38 -3.59
CA VAL A 291 23.18 -4.82 -3.83
C VAL A 291 22.38 -5.45 -2.69
N TRP A 292 22.81 -5.24 -1.44
CA TRP A 292 22.12 -5.82 -0.28
C TRP A 292 20.76 -5.18 -0.03
N ASN A 293 20.64 -3.86 -0.19
CA ASN A 293 19.36 -3.16 -0.10
C ASN A 293 18.37 -3.60 -1.19
N GLY A 294 18.88 -3.85 -2.40
CA GLY A 294 18.10 -4.42 -3.51
C GLY A 294 17.58 -5.81 -3.18
N LEU A 295 18.40 -6.66 -2.57
CA LEU A 295 17.98 -7.99 -2.13
C LEU A 295 16.92 -7.90 -1.01
N THR A 296 17.11 -7.03 -0.02
CA THR A 296 16.14 -6.79 1.06
C THR A 296 14.78 -6.37 0.49
N THR A 297 14.75 -5.38 -0.40
CA THR A 297 13.52 -4.87 -1.02
C THR A 297 12.86 -5.91 -1.94
N LEU A 298 13.65 -6.74 -2.63
CA LEU A 298 13.14 -7.87 -3.42
C LEU A 298 12.43 -8.90 -2.53
N ILE A 299 13.05 -9.30 -1.41
CA ILE A 299 12.45 -10.26 -0.48
C ILE A 299 11.17 -9.68 0.12
N PHE A 300 11.17 -8.41 0.52
CA PHE A 300 9.97 -7.75 1.01
C PHE A 300 8.86 -7.66 -0.06
N GLY A 301 9.21 -7.50 -1.34
CA GLY A 301 8.25 -7.58 -2.44
C GLY A 301 7.48 -8.92 -2.47
N THR A 302 8.13 -10.02 -2.08
CA THR A 302 7.47 -11.35 -2.05
C THR A 302 6.34 -11.44 -1.01
N ILE A 303 6.38 -10.60 0.03
CA ILE A 303 5.47 -10.70 1.18
C ILE A 303 4.04 -10.32 0.82
N SER A 304 3.84 -9.29 -0.01
CA SER A 304 2.52 -8.71 -0.28
C SER A 304 1.47 -9.70 -0.82
N PRO A 305 1.73 -10.49 -1.88
CA PRO A 305 0.74 -11.46 -2.35
C PRO A 305 0.64 -12.70 -1.45
N VAL A 306 1.73 -13.07 -0.77
CA VAL A 306 1.79 -14.26 0.11
C VAL A 306 1.00 -14.06 1.40
N VAL A 307 1.14 -12.88 2.03
CA VAL A 307 0.39 -12.53 3.24
C VAL A 307 -1.10 -12.42 2.97
N MET A 308 -1.47 -11.95 1.77
CA MET A 308 -2.87 -11.83 1.39
C MET A 308 -3.53 -13.20 1.24
N ILE A 309 -2.84 -14.18 0.65
CA ILE A 309 -3.30 -15.59 0.66
C ILE A 309 -3.37 -16.13 2.09
N ALA A 310 -2.36 -15.92 2.93
CA ALA A 310 -2.37 -16.39 4.32
C ALA A 310 -3.58 -15.84 5.10
N MET A 311 -3.93 -14.58 4.85
CA MET A 311 -5.07 -13.87 5.44
C MET A 311 -6.40 -14.42 4.92
N PHE A 312 -6.55 -14.61 3.62
CA PHE A 312 -7.77 -15.18 3.02
C PHE A 312 -8.10 -16.57 3.54
N HIS A 313 -7.08 -17.38 3.84
CA HIS A 313 -7.26 -18.69 4.47
C HIS A 313 -7.44 -18.63 6.00
N SER A 314 -7.22 -17.49 6.65
CA SER A 314 -7.49 -17.33 8.08
C SER A 314 -8.94 -17.00 8.41
N VAL A 315 -9.72 -16.49 7.45
CA VAL A 315 -11.09 -16.03 7.64
C VAL A 315 -12.07 -16.78 6.75
N HIS A 316 -13.37 -16.68 7.04
CA HIS A 316 -14.39 -17.24 6.17
C HIS A 316 -14.40 -16.53 4.80
N PRO A 317 -14.65 -17.21 3.66
CA PRO A 317 -14.64 -16.59 2.33
C PRO A 317 -15.51 -15.32 2.22
N SER A 318 -16.69 -15.32 2.84
CA SER A 318 -17.56 -14.13 2.85
C SER A 318 -16.94 -12.92 3.56
N GLN A 319 -16.03 -13.11 4.53
CA GLN A 319 -15.41 -12.06 5.33
C GLN A 319 -14.11 -11.52 4.71
N GLN A 320 -13.63 -12.05 3.58
CA GLN A 320 -12.32 -11.69 3.03
C GLN A 320 -12.21 -10.19 2.68
N ALA A 321 -13.27 -9.57 2.17
CA ALA A 321 -13.28 -8.13 1.91
C ALA A 321 -13.21 -7.31 3.21
N LEU A 322 -13.92 -7.73 4.25
CA LEU A 322 -13.83 -7.13 5.58
C LEU A 322 -12.42 -7.29 6.18
N ALA A 323 -11.80 -8.47 6.04
CA ALA A 323 -10.44 -8.72 6.50
C ALA A 323 -9.42 -7.82 5.79
N VAL A 324 -9.53 -7.62 4.47
CA VAL A 324 -8.69 -6.65 3.74
C VAL A 324 -8.89 -5.24 4.29
N GLY A 325 -10.14 -4.84 4.52
CA GLY A 325 -10.46 -3.52 5.08
C GLY A 325 -9.89 -3.31 6.48
N LEU A 326 -10.08 -4.27 7.40
CA LEU A 326 -9.56 -4.20 8.77
C LEU A 326 -8.03 -4.23 8.81
N ASN A 327 -7.39 -5.02 7.95
CA ASN A 327 -5.94 -5.02 7.80
C ASN A 327 -5.41 -3.68 7.26
N SER A 328 -6.09 -3.08 6.28
CA SER A 328 -5.71 -1.77 5.75
C SER A 328 -5.88 -0.67 6.81
N LEU A 329 -6.97 -0.71 7.57
CA LEU A 329 -7.19 0.22 8.68
C LEU A 329 -6.07 0.09 9.74
N SER A 330 -5.71 -1.15 10.11
CA SER A 330 -4.62 -1.43 11.04
C SER A 330 -3.29 -0.84 10.56
N GLN A 331 -2.96 -1.02 9.27
CA GLN A 331 -1.75 -0.45 8.67
C GLN A 331 -1.74 1.09 8.69
N HIS A 332 -2.89 1.74 8.56
CA HIS A 332 -2.95 3.19 8.65
C HIS A 332 -2.82 3.68 10.09
N VAL A 333 -3.61 3.12 11.00
CA VAL A 333 -3.68 3.56 12.40
C VAL A 333 -2.37 3.28 13.15
N LEU A 334 -1.74 2.13 12.89
CA LEU A 334 -0.54 1.69 13.62
C LEU A 334 0.74 1.81 12.79
N GLY A 335 0.63 2.02 11.48
CA GLY A 335 1.75 1.99 10.55
C GLY A 335 2.12 3.36 10.01
N ASP A 336 1.62 3.68 8.82
CA ASP A 336 2.14 4.78 8.00
C ASP A 336 1.75 6.19 8.50
N VAL A 337 0.63 6.35 9.20
CA VAL A 337 0.22 7.63 9.78
C VAL A 337 1.08 8.04 11.00
N PRO A 338 1.27 7.20 12.03
CA PRO A 338 2.09 7.58 13.18
C PRO A 338 3.60 7.56 12.91
N ALA A 339 4.08 6.78 11.93
CA ALA A 339 5.52 6.58 11.71
C ALA A 339 6.33 7.87 11.45
N PRO A 340 5.95 8.75 10.50
CA PRO A 340 6.71 9.98 10.25
C PRO A 340 6.77 10.90 11.48
N ILE A 341 5.69 10.97 12.27
CA ILE A 341 5.60 11.81 13.46
C ILE A 341 6.55 11.30 14.54
N ILE A 342 6.47 10.00 14.85
CA ILE A 342 7.30 9.37 15.89
C ILE A 342 8.76 9.38 15.48
N MET A 343 9.08 9.03 14.23
CA MET A 343 10.47 9.01 13.75
C MET A 343 11.06 10.42 13.64
N GLY A 344 10.26 11.43 13.27
CA GLY A 344 10.67 12.82 13.32
C GLY A 344 11.05 13.26 14.73
N TYR A 345 10.21 12.97 15.73
CA TYR A 345 10.52 13.26 17.12
C TYR A 345 11.81 12.55 17.62
N ILE A 346 11.98 11.26 17.28
CA ILE A 346 13.20 10.51 17.65
C ILE A 346 14.44 11.13 16.99
N LYS A 347 14.37 11.48 15.70
CA LYS A 347 15.46 12.14 14.98
C LYS A 347 15.82 13.47 15.65
N ASP A 348 14.84 14.31 15.96
CA ASP A 348 15.08 15.62 16.57
C ASP A 348 15.71 15.49 17.97
N ALA A 349 15.32 14.46 18.74
CA ALA A 349 15.90 14.17 20.05
C ALA A 349 17.33 13.62 19.99
N TRP A 350 17.62 12.72 19.05
CA TRP A 350 18.90 11.99 18.99
C TRP A 350 19.95 12.66 18.10
N ALA A 351 19.52 13.47 17.13
CA ALA A 351 20.40 14.13 16.18
C ALA A 351 20.00 15.62 15.96
N PRO A 352 19.97 16.45 17.02
CA PRO A 352 19.49 17.84 16.95
C PRO A 352 20.32 18.75 16.01
N HIS A 353 21.53 18.33 15.66
CA HIS A 353 22.42 19.04 14.74
C HIS A 353 22.33 18.56 13.29
N CYS A 354 21.64 17.44 13.00
CA CYS A 354 21.47 16.87 11.65
C CYS A 354 20.25 17.44 10.92
N ASN A 355 20.07 18.76 10.99
CA ASN A 355 19.00 19.46 10.27
C ASN A 355 19.54 20.07 8.98
N SER A 356 18.73 20.08 7.93
CA SER A 356 19.02 20.83 6.71
C SER A 356 18.77 22.32 6.95
N VAL A 357 19.76 23.15 6.64
CA VAL A 357 19.67 24.61 6.60
C VAL A 357 19.71 25.06 5.15
N PHE A 358 18.87 26.03 4.79
CA PHE A 358 18.92 26.64 3.47
C PHE A 358 19.97 27.75 3.46
N VAL A 359 21.05 27.54 2.70
CA VAL A 359 22.11 28.53 2.45
C VAL A 359 22.16 28.76 0.94
N ASP A 360 22.04 30.01 0.51
CA ASP A 360 22.08 30.41 -0.92
C ASP A 360 21.11 29.62 -1.82
N ARG A 361 19.86 29.44 -1.37
CA ARG A 361 18.79 28.68 -2.05
C ARG A 361 19.12 27.20 -2.31
N ARG A 362 20.10 26.63 -1.63
CA ARG A 362 20.38 25.18 -1.62
C ARG A 362 20.19 24.63 -0.22
N ALA A 363 19.55 23.47 -0.12
CA ALA A 363 19.51 22.72 1.13
C ALA A 363 20.92 22.18 1.42
N GLN A 364 21.48 22.54 2.56
CA GLN A 364 22.77 22.04 3.04
C GLN A 364 22.57 21.44 4.43
N LEU A 365 23.31 20.39 4.78
CA LEU A 365 23.32 19.90 6.16
C LEU A 365 23.94 20.97 7.08
N ARG A 366 23.33 21.22 8.23
CA ARG A 366 23.87 22.17 9.23
C ARG A 366 25.25 21.68 9.64
N ALA A 367 26.29 22.41 9.26
CA ALA A 367 27.65 22.13 9.67
C ALA A 367 27.73 22.18 11.21
N PRO A 368 28.46 21.26 11.87
CA PRO A 368 28.68 21.33 13.30
C PRO A 368 29.36 22.66 13.63
N SER A 369 28.79 23.40 14.58
CA SER A 369 29.44 24.59 15.14
C SER A 369 30.77 24.17 15.75
N ARG A 370 31.87 24.69 15.21
CA ARG A 370 33.21 24.53 15.79
C ARG A 370 33.30 25.17 17.16
#